data_AF-A0A0D0CXU3-F1
#
_entry.id   AF-A0A0D0CXU3-F1
#
_cell.length_a   1.000
_cell.length_b   1.000
_cell.length_c   1.000
_cell.angle_alpha   90.00
_cell.angle_beta   90.00
_cell.angle_gamma   90.00
#
_symmetry.space_group_name_H-M   'P 1'
#
loop_
_entity.id
_entity.type
_entity.pdbx_description
1 polymer ?
#
loop_
_entity_poly.entity_id
_entity_poly.type
_entity_poly.pdbx_seq_one_letter_code
_entity_poly.pdbx_strand_id
1 'polypeptide(L)'
;MSDSSALEYALAQVEELEKTGLSPEVKVKVSTAMAQKATASKDEIIEEIKRLALRAISTDKSFENIRMQLAVIDLNDYKDKYGTPIPKLQPTWVKYQKRWTDLLWQSRGAATHAQAYLRGGLCQD
;
A
#
# COMPACT_ATOMS: atom_id res chain seq x y z
N MET A 1 5.53 5.60 -22.83
CA MET A 1 6.42 4.43 -22.64
C MET A 1 7.67 4.82 -21.83
N SER A 2 7.55 5.22 -20.55
CA SER A 2 8.71 5.76 -19.80
C SER A 2 8.81 5.41 -18.31
N ASP A 3 7.84 4.69 -17.72
CA ASP A 3 7.87 4.41 -16.26
C ASP A 3 8.49 3.05 -15.90
N SER A 4 8.51 2.08 -16.83
CA SER A 4 9.03 0.73 -16.58
C SER A 4 10.54 0.72 -16.35
N SER A 5 11.30 1.51 -17.12
CA SER A 5 12.76 1.54 -17.01
C SER A 5 13.24 2.27 -15.76
N ALA A 6 12.50 3.30 -15.31
CA ALA A 6 12.82 4.02 -14.08
C ALA A 6 12.61 3.13 -12.85
N LEU A 7 11.56 2.30 -12.86
CA LEU A 7 11.27 1.35 -11.80
C LEU A 7 12.31 0.22 -11.75
N GLU A 8 12.67 -0.37 -12.90
CA GLU A 8 13.73 -1.39 -12.98
C GLU A 8 15.09 -0.86 -12.55
N TYR A 9 15.44 0.37 -12.93
CA TYR A 9 16.70 1.01 -12.55
C TYR A 9 16.75 1.35 -11.05
N ALA A 10 15.61 1.72 -10.45
CA ALA A 10 15.52 1.95 -9.01
C ALA A 10 15.62 0.63 -8.23
N LEU A 11 14.96 -0.44 -8.70
CA LEU A 11 15.01 -1.76 -8.07
C LEU A 11 16.42 -2.38 -8.14
N ALA A 12 17.10 -2.27 -9.28
CA ALA A 12 18.47 -2.74 -9.45
C ALA A 12 19.45 -2.00 -8.52
N GLN A 13 19.31 -0.69 -8.37
CA GLN A 13 20.13 0.09 -7.43
C GLN A 13 19.88 -0.31 -5.97
N VAL A 14 18.64 -0.55 -5.57
CA VAL A 14 18.33 -0.97 -4.20
C VAL A 14 18.93 -2.36 -3.91
N GLU A 15 18.82 -3.29 -4.86
CA GLU A 15 19.37 -4.65 -4.72
C GLU A 15 20.92 -4.64 -4.64
N GLU A 16 21.57 -3.73 -5.37
CA GLU A 16 23.02 -3.54 -5.32
C GLU A 16 23.49 -2.88 -4.01
N LEU A 17 22.71 -1.95 -3.47
CA LEU A 17 22.96 -1.29 -2.18
C LEU A 17 22.73 -2.25 -0.99
N GLU A 18 21.80 -3.19 -1.10
CA GLU A 18 21.58 -4.25 -0.09
C GLU A 18 22.73 -5.27 -0.10
N LYS A 19 23.24 -5.66 -1.27
CA LYS A 19 24.34 -6.64 -1.41
C LYS A 19 25.70 -6.11 -0.97
N THR A 20 25.94 -4.80 -1.09
CA THR A 20 27.27 -4.22 -0.83
C THR A 20 27.53 -3.86 0.63
N GLY A 21 26.55 -3.98 1.52
CA GLY A 21 26.73 -3.65 2.94
C GLY A 21 27.27 -2.23 3.10
N LEU A 22 26.44 -1.24 2.74
CA LEU A 22 26.79 0.19 2.72
C LEU A 22 27.77 0.60 3.84
N SER A 23 28.93 1.13 3.44
CA SER A 23 29.87 1.80 4.34
C SER A 23 29.13 2.88 5.16
N PRO A 24 29.47 3.09 6.44
CA PRO A 24 28.85 4.12 7.28
C PRO A 24 28.78 5.50 6.61
N GLU A 25 29.83 5.89 5.88
CA GLU A 25 29.89 7.18 5.16
C GLU A 25 28.88 7.27 4.01
N VAL A 26 28.62 6.15 3.32
CA VAL A 26 27.63 6.11 2.24
C VAL A 26 26.21 6.12 2.80
N LYS A 27 25.96 5.45 3.94
CA LYS A 27 24.67 5.54 4.66
C LYS A 27 24.35 6.97 5.07
N VAL A 28 25.33 7.70 5.61
CA VAL A 28 25.16 9.11 6.01
C VAL A 28 24.92 10.01 4.80
N LYS A 29 25.63 9.82 3.68
CA LYS A 29 25.36 10.58 2.44
C LYS A 29 23.96 10.34 1.89
N VAL A 30 23.53 9.08 1.83
CA VAL A 30 22.19 8.71 1.34
C VAL A 30 21.10 9.24 2.27
N SER A 31 21.25 9.10 3.59
CA SER A 31 20.27 9.63 4.55
C SER A 31 20.17 11.15 4.49
N THR A 32 21.29 11.86 4.33
CA THR A 32 21.33 13.32 4.19
C THR A 32 20.66 13.78 2.89
N ALA A 33 20.95 13.13 1.76
CA ALA A 33 20.33 13.44 0.48
C ALA A 33 18.82 13.16 0.50
N MET A 34 18.39 12.05 1.11
CA MET A 34 16.97 11.74 1.31
C MET A 34 16.28 12.76 2.22
N ALA A 35 16.92 13.18 3.32
CA ALA A 35 16.38 14.19 4.22
C ALA A 35 16.23 15.56 3.55
N GLN A 36 17.22 15.98 2.76
CA GLN A 36 17.16 17.23 1.98
C GLN A 36 16.05 17.18 0.92
N LYS A 37 15.94 16.07 0.18
CA LYS A 37 14.89 15.91 -0.83
C LYS A 37 13.50 15.84 -0.20
N ALA A 38 13.34 15.12 0.91
CA ALA A 38 12.10 15.06 1.66
C ALA A 38 11.69 16.43 2.22
N THR A 39 12.65 17.26 2.62
CA THR A 39 12.38 18.63 3.09
C THR A 39 11.94 19.52 1.93
N ALA A 40 12.61 19.43 0.77
CA ALA A 40 12.27 20.18 -0.43
C ALA A 40 10.90 19.80 -1.03
N SER A 41 10.51 18.52 -0.91
CA SER A 41 9.23 17.99 -1.41
C SER A 41 8.18 17.80 -0.30
N LYS A 42 8.38 18.39 0.89
CA LYS A 42 7.54 18.13 2.08
C LYS A 42 6.06 18.33 1.81
N ASP A 43 5.69 19.44 1.18
CA ASP A 43 4.27 19.78 0.95
C ASP A 43 3.64 18.86 -0.09
N GLU A 44 4.37 18.51 -1.16
CA GLU A 44 3.93 17.52 -2.16
C GLU A 44 3.73 16.14 -1.52
N ILE A 45 4.66 15.71 -0.65
CA ILE A 45 4.57 14.44 0.08
C ILE A 45 3.35 14.45 1.00
N ILE A 46 3.09 15.54 1.72
CA ILE A 46 1.91 15.67 2.60
C ILE A 46 0.62 15.58 1.78
N GLU A 47 0.55 16.24 0.63
CA GLU A 47 -0.63 16.19 -0.23
C GLU A 47 -0.84 14.80 -0.84
N GLU A 48 0.22 14.09 -1.23
CA GLU A 48 0.08 12.71 -1.68
C GLU A 48 -0.37 11.77 -0.55
N ILE A 49 0.12 11.96 0.68
CA ILE A 49 -0.35 11.19 1.84
C ILE A 49 -1.84 11.44 2.08
N LYS A 50 -2.31 12.69 1.99
CA LYS A 50 -3.74 13.02 2.12
C LYS A 50 -4.55 12.37 1.00
N ARG A 51 -4.10 12.45 -0.25
CA ARG A 51 -4.75 11.80 -1.40
C ARG A 51 -4.85 10.29 -1.20
N LEU A 52 -3.77 9.65 -0.75
CA LEU A 52 -3.74 8.22 -0.47
C LEU A 52 -4.76 7.86 0.62
N ALA A 53 -4.81 8.63 1.72
CA ALA A 53 -5.76 8.40 2.81
C ALA A 53 -7.22 8.54 2.33
N LEU A 54 -7.54 9.59 1.56
CA LEU A 54 -8.87 9.80 1.00
C LEU A 54 -9.28 8.66 0.06
N ARG A 55 -8.36 8.21 -0.81
CA ARG A 55 -8.59 7.05 -1.68
C ARG A 55 -8.84 5.79 -0.88
N ALA A 56 -8.07 5.53 0.17
CA ALA A 56 -8.25 4.36 1.01
C ALA A 56 -9.64 4.34 1.68
N ILE A 57 -10.09 5.48 2.21
CA ILE A 57 -11.44 5.65 2.79
C ILE A 57 -12.52 5.42 1.71
N SER A 58 -12.34 5.99 0.52
CA SER A 58 -13.29 5.83 -0.58
C SER A 58 -13.42 4.36 -0.99
N THR A 59 -12.30 3.65 -1.14
CA THR A 59 -12.28 2.24 -1.50
C THR A 59 -12.95 1.38 -0.43
N ASP A 60 -12.70 1.65 0.85
CA ASP A 60 -13.35 0.93 1.95
C ASP A 60 -14.87 1.10 1.95
N LYS A 61 -15.36 2.34 1.74
CA LYS A 61 -16.79 2.61 1.56
C LYS A 61 -17.39 1.87 0.36
N SER A 62 -16.65 1.77 -0.75
CA SER A 62 -17.08 1.01 -1.93
C SER A 62 -17.17 -0.49 -1.62
N PHE A 63 -16.19 -1.05 -0.91
CA PHE A 63 -16.26 -2.44 -0.45
C PHE A 63 -17.51 -2.69 0.39
N GLU A 64 -17.82 -1.81 1.33
CA GLU A 64 -18.98 -1.96 2.20
C GLU A 64 -20.31 -1.82 1.45
N ASN A 65 -20.42 -0.86 0.54
CA ASN A 65 -21.62 -0.70 -0.30
C ASN A 65 -21.88 -1.94 -1.16
N ILE A 66 -20.84 -2.47 -1.81
CA ILE A 66 -20.96 -3.70 -2.62
C ILE A 66 -21.35 -4.88 -1.71
N ARG A 67 -20.76 -5.00 -0.51
CA ARG A 67 -21.11 -6.06 0.45
C ARG A 67 -22.60 -6.04 0.79
N MET A 68 -23.17 -4.87 1.05
CA MET A 68 -24.60 -4.72 1.36
C MET A 68 -25.48 -5.10 0.16
N GLN A 69 -25.12 -4.67 -1.05
CA GLN A 69 -25.89 -5.03 -2.26
C GLN A 69 -25.86 -6.53 -2.54
N LEU A 70 -24.70 -7.16 -2.35
CA LEU A 70 -24.56 -8.61 -2.48
C LEU A 70 -25.36 -9.36 -1.41
N ALA A 71 -25.47 -8.81 -0.20
CA ALA A 71 -26.32 -9.41 0.84
C ALA A 71 -27.80 -9.45 0.42
N VAL A 72 -28.29 -8.39 -0.22
CA VAL A 72 -29.66 -8.34 -0.76
C VAL A 72 -29.85 -9.36 -1.88
N ILE A 73 -28.89 -9.47 -2.80
CA ILE A 73 -28.91 -10.46 -3.89
C ILE A 73 -28.92 -11.88 -3.32
N ASP A 74 -28.10 -12.13 -2.31
CA ASP A 74 -28.00 -13.43 -1.65
C ASP A 74 -29.31 -13.83 -0.95
N LEU A 75 -30.14 -12.89 -0.52
CA LEU A 75 -31.46 -13.19 0.07
C LEU A 75 -32.50 -13.63 -0.96
N ASN A 76 -32.27 -13.38 -2.26
CA ASN A 76 -33.23 -13.69 -3.32
C ASN A 76 -33.12 -15.12 -3.88
N ASP A 77 -32.20 -15.94 -3.36
CA ASP A 77 -32.03 -17.36 -3.72
C ASP A 77 -32.07 -17.66 -5.23
N TYR A 78 -31.40 -16.81 -6.02
CA TYR A 78 -31.35 -16.94 -7.47
C TYR A 78 -30.84 -18.32 -7.91
N LYS A 79 -31.40 -18.81 -9.01
CA LYS A 79 -31.02 -20.07 -9.66
C LYS A 79 -30.48 -19.79 -11.06
N ASP A 80 -29.58 -20.64 -11.52
CA ASP A 80 -29.09 -20.61 -12.90
C ASP A 80 -30.16 -21.12 -13.89
N LYS A 81 -29.82 -21.11 -15.19
CA LYS A 81 -30.70 -21.58 -16.27
C LYS A 81 -31.11 -23.06 -16.16
N TYR A 82 -30.45 -23.85 -15.31
CA TYR A 82 -30.75 -25.27 -15.07
C TYR A 82 -31.44 -25.49 -13.71
N GLY A 83 -31.77 -24.42 -12.98
CA GLY A 83 -32.41 -24.49 -11.67
C GLY A 83 -31.44 -24.70 -10.50
N THR A 84 -30.13 -24.66 -10.73
CA THR A 84 -29.11 -24.78 -9.68
C THR A 84 -29.00 -23.47 -8.90
N PRO A 85 -29.06 -23.49 -7.56
CA PRO A 85 -28.85 -22.28 -6.75
C PRO A 85 -27.47 -21.65 -7.02
N ILE A 86 -27.46 -20.33 -7.22
CA ILE A 86 -26.21 -19.58 -7.38
C ILE A 86 -25.51 -19.50 -6.01
N PRO A 87 -24.17 -19.72 -5.95
CA PRO A 87 -23.42 -19.55 -4.72
C PRO A 87 -23.56 -18.15 -4.13
N LYS A 88 -23.60 -18.06 -2.80
CA LYS A 88 -23.68 -16.77 -2.09
C LYS A 88 -22.45 -15.92 -2.40
N LEU A 89 -22.67 -14.68 -2.83
CA LEU A 89 -21.65 -13.77 -3.31
C LEU A 89 -21.06 -12.92 -2.17
N GLN A 90 -21.88 -12.53 -1.19
CA GLN A 90 -21.45 -11.70 -0.07
C GLN A 90 -20.32 -12.33 0.75
N PRO A 91 -20.35 -13.64 1.08
CA PRO A 91 -19.25 -14.27 1.82
C PRO A 91 -17.91 -14.23 1.06
N THR A 92 -17.96 -14.36 -0.26
CA THR A 92 -16.76 -14.27 -1.11
C THR A 92 -16.23 -12.84 -1.13
N TRP A 93 -17.13 -11.85 -1.21
CA TRP A 93 -16.76 -10.44 -1.17
C TRP A 93 -16.10 -10.03 0.15
N VAL A 94 -16.60 -10.53 1.28
CA VAL A 94 -15.99 -10.30 2.61
C VAL A 94 -14.54 -10.77 2.66
N LYS A 95 -14.17 -11.85 1.96
CA LYS A 95 -12.77 -12.30 1.87
C LYS A 95 -11.89 -11.27 1.15
N TYR A 96 -12.39 -10.63 0.10
CA TYR A 96 -11.66 -9.56 -0.59
C TYR A 96 -11.53 -8.30 0.26
N GLN A 97 -12.61 -7.92 0.95
CA GLN A 97 -12.58 -6.80 1.89
C GLN A 97 -11.53 -7.04 2.99
N LYS A 98 -11.44 -8.25 3.54
CA LYS A 98 -10.40 -8.61 4.52
C LYS A 98 -8.99 -8.46 3.95
N ARG A 99 -8.74 -8.96 2.73
CA ARG A 99 -7.42 -8.80 2.06
C ARG A 99 -7.05 -7.34 1.86
N TRP A 100 -8.01 -6.49 1.53
CA TRP A 100 -7.82 -5.05 1.42
C TRP A 100 -7.46 -4.43 2.78
N THR A 101 -8.19 -4.78 3.84
CA THR A 101 -7.88 -4.33 5.21
C THR A 101 -6.47 -4.77 5.65
N ASP A 102 -6.10 -6.02 5.39
CA ASP A 102 -4.77 -6.55 5.70
C ASP A 102 -3.66 -5.77 4.97
N LEU A 103 -3.87 -5.46 3.68
CA LEU A 103 -2.95 -4.63 2.90
C LEU A 103 -2.78 -3.23 3.49
N LEU A 104 -3.87 -2.58 3.92
CA LEU A 104 -3.81 -1.26 4.55
C LEU A 104 -2.99 -1.29 5.86
N TRP A 105 -3.20 -2.32 6.69
CA TRP A 105 -2.45 -2.47 7.94
C TRP A 105 -0.97 -2.77 7.71
N GLN A 106 -0.64 -3.64 6.76
CA GLN A 106 0.75 -3.92 6.38
C GLN A 106 1.44 -2.67 5.84
N SER A 107 0.76 -1.90 4.98
CA SER A 107 1.28 -0.64 4.44
C SER A 107 1.54 0.39 5.54
N ARG A 108 0.64 0.50 6.53
CA ARG A 108 0.84 1.34 7.72
C ARG A 108 2.05 0.89 8.54
N GLY A 109 2.21 -0.42 8.74
CA GLY A 109 3.35 -0.99 9.43
C GLY A 109 4.67 -0.67 8.74
N ALA A 110 4.73 -0.88 7.42
CA ALA A 110 5.89 -0.52 6.61
C ALA A 110 6.24 0.98 6.68
N ALA A 111 5.23 1.86 6.62
CA ALA A 111 5.44 3.30 6.76
C ALA A 111 5.99 3.68 8.14
N THR A 112 5.51 3.01 9.20
CA THR A 112 5.98 3.24 10.58
C THR A 112 7.41 2.74 10.75
N HIS A 113 7.75 1.59 10.18
CA HIS A 113 9.12 1.06 10.18
C HIS A 113 10.07 1.98 9.40
N ALA A 114 9.66 2.47 8.23
CA ALA A 114 10.44 3.43 7.46
C ALA A 114 10.66 4.73 8.25
N GLN A 115 9.62 5.24 8.92
CA GLN A 115 9.75 6.40 9.82
C GLN A 115 10.73 6.14 10.97
N ALA A 116 10.65 4.96 11.60
CA ALA A 116 11.54 4.57 12.68
C ALA A 116 12.99 4.44 12.18
N TYR A 117 13.22 3.88 10.99
CA TYR A 117 14.55 3.81 10.36
C TYR A 117 15.12 5.20 10.09
N LEU A 118 14.32 6.12 9.56
CA LEU A 118 14.75 7.51 9.32
C LEU A 118 15.07 8.25 10.63
N ARG A 119 14.38 7.93 11.74
CA ARG A 119 14.65 8.54 13.05
C ARG A 119 15.82 7.89 13.80
N GLY A 120 15.92 6.56 13.75
CA GLY A 120 16.93 5.77 14.46
C GLY A 120 18.28 5.68 13.73
N GLY A 121 18.28 5.75 12.39
CA GLY A 121 19.50 5.83 11.59
C GLY A 121 20.24 7.16 11.69
N LEU A 122 19.68 8.15 12.39
CA LEU A 122 20.34 9.42 12.74
C LEU A 122 20.93 9.42 14.17
N CYS A 123 20.73 8.34 14.95
CA CYS A 123 21.20 8.21 16.33
C CYS A 123 21.95 6.88 16.57
N GLN A 124 22.85 6.50 15.66
CA GLN A 124 23.88 5.52 15.98
C GLN A 124 25.24 6.24 15.92
N ASP A 125 25.80 6.43 17.11
CA ASP A 125 27.18 6.84 17.40
C ASP A 125 28.21 5.90 16.75
#